data_AF-A0A229UGH8-F1
#
_entry.id   AF-A0A229UGH8-F1
#
_cell.length_a   1.000
_cell.length_b   1.000
_cell.length_c   1.000
_cell.angle_alpha   90.00
_cell.angle_beta   90.00
_cell.angle_gamma   90.00
#
_symmetry.space_group_name_H-M   'P 1'
#
loop_
_entity.id
_entity.type
_entity.pdbx_description
1 polymer ?
#
loop_
_entity_poly.entity_id
_entity_poly.type
_entity_poly.pdbx_seq_one_letter_code
_entity_poly.pdbx_strand_id
1 'polypeptide(L)'
;MAGWTNIVGWIVSILTAIIGWWLAVRNLNKQHQRSLELDKQKFRRELQIKTADEAIKLLAQGQEILGDIHLFLIQFPGDLKFQYSLTIEITHPRWDNPHVQLISLWDRARKACFDFCYFFESREVILNEFTEMKYDFQNKISETNKVLLDFNTYISQVYYSKYKQDIRLTPFELDQLTEKTNETASYILDLISFIFDFNVELQNAFLSETFGYEVSRRQPTDPKYKVLTKKETAAERH
;
A
#
# COMPACT_ATOMS: atom_id res chain seq x y z
N MET A 1 -62.82 -17.43 -57.25
CA MET A 1 -62.05 -16.41 -56.51
C MET A 1 -61.60 -16.87 -55.11
N ALA A 2 -62.18 -17.92 -54.51
CA ALA A 2 -61.84 -18.37 -53.14
C ALA A 2 -60.44 -19.02 -52.95
N GLY A 3 -59.77 -19.47 -54.01
CA GLY A 3 -58.43 -20.08 -53.90
C GLY A 3 -57.29 -19.08 -53.73
N TRP A 4 -57.44 -17.86 -54.28
CA TRP A 4 -56.40 -16.83 -54.26
C TRP A 4 -56.23 -16.19 -52.87
N THR A 5 -57.32 -15.98 -52.14
CA THR A 5 -57.29 -15.44 -50.78
C THR A 5 -56.58 -16.36 -49.80
N ASN A 6 -56.73 -17.69 -49.95
CA ASN A 6 -56.01 -18.66 -49.14
C ASN A 6 -54.50 -18.68 -49.42
N ILE A 7 -54.09 -18.65 -50.70
CA ILE A 7 -52.67 -18.63 -51.07
C ILE A 7 -51.99 -17.37 -50.53
N VAL A 8 -52.63 -16.21 -50.65
CA VAL A 8 -52.13 -14.94 -50.12
C VAL A 8 -52.02 -14.98 -48.58
N GLY A 9 -53.02 -15.54 -47.88
CA GLY A 9 -52.98 -15.68 -46.42
C GLY A 9 -51.83 -16.56 -45.91
N TRP A 10 -51.54 -17.66 -46.61
CA TRP A 10 -50.40 -18.53 -46.29
C TRP A 10 -49.05 -17.83 -46.50
N ILE A 11 -48.89 -17.11 -47.62
CA ILE A 11 -47.66 -16.38 -47.92
C ILE A 11 -47.40 -15.28 -46.88
N VAL A 12 -48.43 -14.53 -46.49
CA VAL A 12 -48.33 -13.50 -45.45
C VAL A 12 -47.93 -14.11 -44.10
N SER A 13 -48.50 -15.26 -43.74
CA SER A 13 -48.17 -15.96 -42.48
C SER A 13 -46.72 -16.48 -42.44
N ILE A 14 -46.22 -16.96 -43.58
CA ILE A 14 -44.82 -17.40 -43.69
C ILE A 14 -43.87 -16.20 -43.59
N LEU A 15 -44.19 -15.09 -44.26
CA LEU A 15 -43.41 -13.85 -44.19
C LEU A 15 -43.36 -13.28 -42.77
N THR A 16 -44.49 -13.23 -42.06
CA THR A 16 -44.51 -12.75 -40.66
C THR A 16 -43.73 -13.68 -39.73
N ALA A 17 -43.78 -15.00 -39.94
CA ALA A 17 -42.98 -15.96 -39.18
C ALA A 17 -41.47 -15.78 -39.43
N ILE A 18 -41.04 -15.58 -40.69
CA ILE A 18 -39.64 -15.35 -41.03
C ILE A 18 -39.13 -14.04 -40.42
N ILE A 19 -39.91 -12.95 -40.54
CA ILE A 19 -39.56 -11.65 -39.96
C ILE A 19 -39.50 -11.75 -38.42
N GLY A 20 -40.46 -12.43 -37.80
CA GLY A 20 -40.49 -12.66 -36.36
C GLY A 20 -39.26 -13.44 -35.87
N TRP A 21 -38.91 -14.53 -36.57
CA TRP A 21 -37.71 -15.32 -36.27
C TRP A 21 -36.43 -14.49 -36.41
N TRP A 22 -36.30 -13.73 -37.50
CA TRP A 22 -35.16 -12.86 -37.73
C TRP A 22 -35.00 -11.78 -36.64
N LEU A 23 -36.10 -11.14 -36.24
CA LEU A 23 -36.11 -10.18 -35.14
C LEU A 23 -35.73 -10.83 -33.80
N ALA A 24 -36.24 -12.04 -33.52
CA ALA A 24 -35.90 -12.79 -32.31
C ALA A 24 -34.41 -13.14 -32.26
N VAL A 25 -33.85 -13.68 -33.35
CA VAL A 25 -32.41 -14.01 -33.45
C VAL A 25 -31.55 -12.74 -33.30
N ARG A 26 -31.95 -11.62 -33.92
CA ARG A 26 -31.23 -10.36 -33.81
C ARG A 26 -31.25 -9.81 -32.37
N ASN A 27 -32.39 -9.91 -31.67
CA ASN A 27 -32.48 -9.50 -30.27
C ASN A 27 -31.68 -10.42 -29.35
N LEU A 28 -31.71 -11.74 -29.57
CA LEU A 28 -30.89 -12.70 -28.81
C LEU A 28 -29.40 -12.42 -28.97
N ASN A 29 -28.92 -12.15 -30.20
CA ASN A 29 -27.51 -11.79 -30.42
C ASN A 29 -27.13 -10.47 -29.73
N LYS A 30 -27.99 -9.46 -29.78
CA LYS A 30 -27.77 -8.19 -29.06
C LYS A 30 -27.75 -8.39 -27.54
N GLN A 31 -28.66 -9.22 -27.02
CA GLN A 31 -28.72 -9.52 -25.59
C GLN A 31 -27.49 -10.31 -25.13
N HIS A 32 -27.03 -11.27 -25.95
CA HIS A 32 -25.82 -12.03 -25.69
C HIS A 32 -24.57 -11.13 -25.71
N GLN A 33 -24.43 -10.23 -26.68
CA GLN A 33 -23.34 -9.25 -26.70
C GLN A 33 -23.33 -8.35 -25.46
N ARG A 34 -24.49 -7.83 -25.06
CA ARG A 34 -24.62 -7.04 -23.82
C ARG A 34 -24.28 -7.85 -22.58
N SER A 35 -24.69 -9.12 -22.52
CA SER A 35 -24.32 -10.02 -21.41
C SER A 35 -22.80 -10.20 -21.34
N LEU A 36 -22.15 -10.46 -22.47
CA LEU A 36 -20.69 -10.61 -22.54
C LEU A 36 -19.95 -9.33 -22.13
N GLU A 37 -20.47 -8.15 -22.51
CA GLU A 37 -19.92 -6.86 -22.07
C GLU A 37 -20.06 -6.66 -20.56
N LEU A 38 -21.24 -6.96 -20.01
CA LEU A 38 -21.49 -6.90 -18.57
C LEU A 38 -20.59 -7.87 -17.79
N ASP A 39 -20.41 -9.10 -18.29
CA ASP A 39 -19.55 -10.10 -17.67
C ASP A 39 -18.07 -9.65 -17.69
N LYS A 40 -17.61 -9.06 -18.79
CA LYS A 40 -16.25 -8.47 -18.89
C LYS A 40 -16.07 -7.33 -17.90
N GLN A 41 -17.04 -6.43 -17.78
CA GLN A 41 -17.00 -5.32 -16.82
C GLN A 41 -16.98 -5.82 -15.38
N LYS A 42 -17.82 -6.82 -15.07
CA LYS A 42 -17.87 -7.45 -13.75
C LYS A 42 -16.54 -8.12 -13.40
N PHE A 43 -15.96 -8.88 -14.32
CA PHE A 43 -14.67 -9.52 -14.14
C PHE A 43 -13.54 -8.50 -13.90
N ARG A 44 -13.51 -7.41 -14.69
CA ARG A 44 -12.52 -6.33 -14.50
C ARG A 44 -12.64 -5.72 -13.10
N ARG A 45 -13.85 -5.38 -12.67
CA ARG A 45 -14.10 -4.81 -11.33
C ARG A 45 -13.71 -5.76 -10.21
N GLU A 46 -14.08 -7.03 -10.33
CA GLU A 46 -13.70 -8.03 -9.34
C GLU A 46 -12.18 -8.18 -9.23
N LEU A 47 -11.48 -8.13 -10.36
CA LEU A 47 -10.03 -8.18 -10.39
C LEU A 47 -9.39 -6.91 -9.78
N GLN A 48 -9.93 -5.73 -10.05
CA GLN A 48 -9.51 -4.46 -9.44
C GLN A 48 -9.67 -4.50 -7.92
N ILE A 49 -10.84 -4.91 -7.41
CA ILE A 49 -11.14 -5.00 -5.98
C ILE A 49 -10.18 -5.98 -5.29
N LYS A 50 -10.01 -7.20 -5.84
CA LYS A 50 -9.06 -8.17 -5.28
C LYS A 50 -7.63 -7.67 -5.29
N THR A 51 -7.25 -6.91 -6.31
CA THR A 51 -5.91 -6.32 -6.42
C THR A 51 -5.69 -5.24 -5.35
N ALA A 52 -6.69 -4.38 -5.15
CA ALA A 52 -6.65 -3.32 -4.13
C ALA A 52 -6.60 -3.91 -2.71
N ASP A 53 -7.44 -4.90 -2.42
CA ASP A 53 -7.50 -5.55 -1.10
C ASP A 53 -6.17 -6.21 -0.72
N GLU A 54 -5.57 -6.96 -1.65
CA GLU A 54 -4.27 -7.60 -1.40
C GLU A 54 -3.14 -6.55 -1.30
N ALA A 55 -3.17 -5.49 -2.11
CA ALA A 55 -2.21 -4.39 -1.99
C ALA A 55 -2.27 -3.71 -0.61
N ILE A 56 -3.47 -3.36 -0.14
CA ILE A 56 -3.70 -2.73 1.16
C ILE A 56 -3.24 -3.66 2.29
N LYS A 57 -3.53 -4.96 2.19
CA LYS A 57 -3.10 -5.94 3.17
C LYS A 57 -1.58 -6.04 3.27
N LEU A 58 -0.87 -6.08 2.14
CA LEU A 58 0.60 -6.12 2.12
C LEU A 58 1.21 -4.84 2.70
N LEU A 59 0.64 -3.68 2.37
CA LEU A 59 1.04 -2.39 2.94
C LEU A 59 0.81 -2.34 4.46
N ALA A 60 -0.33 -2.84 4.94
CA ALA A 60 -0.64 -2.90 6.37
C ALA A 60 0.36 -3.78 7.15
N GLN A 61 0.77 -4.91 6.59
CA GLN A 61 1.82 -5.76 7.20
C GLN A 61 3.15 -5.03 7.33
N GLY A 62 3.56 -4.28 6.30
CA GLY A 62 4.76 -3.45 6.36
C GLY A 62 4.64 -2.36 7.44
N GLN A 63 3.48 -1.69 7.50
CA GLN A 63 3.20 -0.64 8.47
C GLN A 63 3.25 -1.13 9.93
N GLU A 64 2.69 -2.30 10.22
CA GLU A 64 2.70 -2.90 11.57
C GLU A 64 4.14 -3.11 12.05
N ILE A 65 4.98 -3.75 11.23
CA ILE A 65 6.36 -4.06 11.61
C ILE A 65 7.22 -2.78 11.70
N LEU A 66 6.97 -1.79 10.84
CA LEU A 66 7.61 -0.48 10.96
C LEU A 66 7.21 0.23 12.25
N GLY A 67 5.97 0.06 12.71
CA GLY A 67 5.50 0.53 14.01
C GLY A 67 6.29 -0.06 15.16
N ASP A 68 6.60 -1.36 15.12
CA ASP A 68 7.44 -2.02 16.11
C ASP A 68 8.87 -1.44 16.13
N ILE A 69 9.45 -1.16 14.96
CA ILE A 69 10.77 -0.51 14.85
C ILE A 69 10.73 0.88 15.45
N HIS A 70 9.71 1.67 15.12
CA HIS A 70 9.55 3.02 15.66
C HIS A 70 9.43 2.99 17.19
N LEU A 71 8.62 2.07 17.74
CA LEU A 71 8.48 1.91 19.18
C LEU A 71 9.80 1.47 19.84
N PHE A 72 10.53 0.54 19.22
CA PHE A 72 11.86 0.12 19.67
C PHE A 72 12.78 1.33 19.78
N LEU A 73 12.87 2.15 18.73
CA LEU A 73 13.73 3.33 18.69
C LEU A 73 13.34 4.34 19.78
N ILE A 74 12.08 4.73 19.88
CA ILE A 74 11.64 5.76 20.85
C ILE A 74 11.93 5.34 22.31
N GLN A 75 11.79 4.06 22.64
CA GLN A 75 12.02 3.56 24.00
C GLN A 75 13.52 3.34 24.30
N PHE A 76 14.34 3.16 23.28
CA PHE A 76 15.71 2.67 23.41
C PHE A 76 16.62 3.55 24.30
N PRO A 77 16.71 4.88 24.12
CA PRO A 77 17.51 5.74 25.00
C PRO A 77 16.88 5.88 26.39
N GLY A 78 15.54 5.78 26.46
CA GLY A 78 14.78 5.88 27.71
C GLY A 78 15.11 4.74 28.68
N ASP A 79 15.31 3.53 28.16
CA ASP A 79 15.74 2.38 28.95
C ASP A 79 17.05 2.63 29.68
N LEU A 80 18.09 3.16 29.01
CA LEU A 80 19.36 3.48 29.66
C LEU A 80 19.24 4.62 30.66
N LYS A 81 18.50 5.68 30.29
CA LYS A 81 18.25 6.81 31.20
C LYS A 81 17.64 6.31 32.51
N PHE A 82 16.66 5.42 32.40
CA PHE A 82 16.03 4.79 33.55
C PHE A 82 17.01 3.90 34.33
N GLN A 83 17.72 3.00 33.65
CA GLN A 83 18.72 2.12 34.27
C GLN A 83 19.80 2.91 35.04
N TYR A 84 20.29 4.03 34.49
CA TYR A 84 21.31 4.85 35.16
C TYR A 84 20.77 5.65 36.35
N SER A 85 19.48 5.96 36.36
CA SER A 85 18.82 6.67 37.46
C SER A 85 18.54 5.78 38.68
N LEU A 86 18.48 4.46 38.47
CA LEU A 86 18.20 3.50 39.52
C LEU A 86 19.49 2.89 40.09
N THR A 87 19.43 2.58 41.39
CA THR A 87 20.51 1.90 42.13
C THR A 87 20.40 0.38 42.06
N ILE A 88 19.34 -0.14 41.44
CA ILE A 88 19.04 -1.57 41.32
C ILE A 88 19.39 -2.00 39.89
N GLU A 89 20.04 -3.15 39.75
CA GLU A 89 20.24 -3.79 38.44
C GLU A 89 18.90 -4.19 37.85
N ILE A 90 18.45 -3.44 36.84
CA ILE A 90 17.33 -3.81 35.99
C ILE A 90 17.89 -4.14 34.62
N THR A 91 17.67 -5.39 34.18
CA THR A 91 17.98 -5.83 32.82
C THR A 91 16.87 -5.37 31.89
N HIS A 92 17.23 -4.60 30.86
CA HIS A 92 16.31 -4.17 29.82
C HIS A 92 16.46 -5.09 28.60
N PRO A 93 15.44 -5.91 28.23
CA PRO A 93 15.55 -6.87 27.13
C PRO A 93 15.97 -6.25 25.79
N ARG A 94 15.61 -4.99 25.51
CA ARG A 94 16.03 -4.28 24.29
C ARG A 94 17.53 -4.06 24.21
N TRP A 95 18.22 -4.01 25.34
CA TRP A 95 19.67 -3.88 25.43
C TRP A 95 20.41 -5.22 25.40
N ASP A 96 19.68 -6.35 25.36
CA ASP A 96 20.26 -7.66 25.12
C ASP A 96 20.52 -7.87 23.62
N ASN A 97 21.69 -7.40 23.15
CA ASN A 97 22.08 -7.40 21.72
C ASN A 97 21.15 -6.52 20.84
N PRO A 98 21.09 -5.20 21.08
CA PRO A 98 20.14 -4.29 20.43
C PRO A 98 20.30 -4.25 18.91
N HIS A 99 21.53 -4.36 18.41
CA HIS A 99 21.83 -4.40 16.98
C HIS A 99 21.22 -5.62 16.28
N VAL A 100 21.20 -6.79 16.93
CA VAL A 100 20.59 -8.00 16.38
C VAL A 100 19.07 -7.87 16.35
N GLN A 101 18.49 -7.28 17.39
CA GLN A 101 17.04 -7.05 17.45
C GLN A 101 16.59 -6.06 16.37
N LEU A 102 17.29 -4.93 16.23
CA LEU A 102 16.98 -3.92 15.24
C LEU A 102 17.09 -4.46 13.81
N ILE A 103 18.18 -5.16 13.47
CA ILE A 103 18.34 -5.71 12.12
C ILE A 103 17.28 -6.78 11.82
N SER A 104 16.93 -7.61 12.81
CA SER A 104 15.87 -8.61 12.66
C SER A 104 14.50 -7.97 12.41
N LEU A 105 14.17 -6.88 13.11
CA LEU A 105 12.93 -6.15 12.87
C LEU A 105 12.93 -5.51 11.48
N TRP A 106 14.06 -4.89 11.10
CA TRP A 106 14.20 -4.28 9.79
C TRP A 106 14.09 -5.30 8.65
N ASP A 107 14.70 -6.48 8.79
CA ASP A 107 14.61 -7.53 7.77
C ASP A 107 13.17 -7.99 7.54
N ARG A 108 12.38 -8.10 8.62
CA ARG A 108 10.95 -8.40 8.53
C ARG A 108 10.17 -7.28 7.83
N ALA A 109 10.40 -6.02 8.21
CA ALA A 109 9.74 -4.87 7.60
C ALA A 109 10.09 -4.74 6.12
N ARG A 110 11.38 -4.82 5.79
CA ARG A 110 11.90 -4.77 4.43
C ARG A 110 11.32 -5.87 3.56
N LYS A 111 11.22 -7.10 4.08
CA LYS A 111 10.56 -8.20 3.37
C LYS A 111 9.11 -7.86 3.04
N ALA A 112 8.33 -7.39 4.01
CA ALA A 112 6.93 -7.02 3.78
C ALA A 112 6.78 -5.90 2.73
N CYS A 113 7.66 -4.88 2.79
CA CYS A 113 7.68 -3.82 1.79
C CYS A 113 8.03 -4.34 0.38
N PHE A 114 8.97 -5.29 0.27
CA PHE A 114 9.30 -5.90 -1.03
C PHE A 114 8.21 -6.85 -1.53
N ASP A 115 7.55 -7.58 -0.65
CA ASP A 115 6.39 -8.41 -1.01
C ASP A 115 5.31 -7.54 -1.68
N PHE A 116 5.06 -6.32 -1.15
CA PHE A 116 4.21 -5.33 -1.83
C PHE A 116 4.76 -4.90 -3.20
N CYS A 117 6.05 -4.57 -3.32
CA CYS A 117 6.63 -4.18 -4.60
C CYS A 117 6.51 -5.28 -5.67
N TYR A 118 6.77 -6.55 -5.30
CA TYR A 118 6.62 -7.68 -6.21
C TYR A 118 5.16 -7.89 -6.62
N PHE A 119 4.24 -7.79 -5.65
CA PHE A 119 2.82 -7.84 -5.95
C PHE A 119 2.41 -6.73 -6.92
N PHE A 120 2.87 -5.50 -6.69
CA PHE A 120 2.61 -4.35 -7.53
C PHE A 120 3.04 -4.60 -8.97
N GLU A 121 4.28 -5.06 -9.17
CA GLU A 121 4.83 -5.39 -10.50
C GLU A 121 4.01 -6.49 -11.19
N SER A 122 3.58 -7.52 -10.45
CA SER A 122 2.73 -8.59 -11.01
C SER A 122 1.34 -8.11 -11.44
N ARG A 123 0.89 -6.95 -10.93
CA ARG A 123 -0.43 -6.35 -11.18
C ARG A 123 -0.34 -4.96 -11.82
N GLU A 124 0.79 -4.64 -12.45
CA GLU A 124 1.07 -3.29 -12.97
C GLU A 124 0.01 -2.83 -13.99
N VAL A 125 -0.57 -3.76 -14.78
CA VAL A 125 -1.66 -3.43 -15.73
C VAL A 125 -2.87 -2.78 -15.03
N ILE A 126 -3.14 -3.16 -13.78
CA ILE A 126 -4.25 -2.64 -12.97
C ILE A 126 -3.80 -1.42 -12.17
N LEU A 127 -2.56 -1.44 -11.68
CA LEU A 127 -2.00 -0.44 -10.77
C LEU A 127 -1.19 0.66 -11.46
N ASN A 128 -1.22 0.74 -12.80
CA ASN A 128 -0.37 1.62 -13.61
C ASN A 128 -0.44 3.10 -13.20
N GLU A 129 -1.58 3.56 -12.70
CA GLU A 129 -1.74 4.95 -12.24
C GLU A 129 -0.92 5.30 -10.98
N PHE A 130 -0.44 4.28 -10.25
CA PHE A 130 0.35 4.40 -9.03
C PHE A 130 1.85 4.16 -9.22
N THR A 131 2.31 3.98 -10.46
CA THR A 131 3.71 3.62 -10.76
C THR A 131 4.72 4.64 -10.21
N GLU A 132 4.40 5.94 -10.24
CA GLU A 132 5.24 6.98 -9.64
C GLU A 132 5.32 6.84 -8.11
N MET A 133 4.19 6.58 -7.43
CA MET A 133 4.17 6.33 -5.99
C MET A 133 4.98 5.08 -5.63
N LYS A 134 4.95 4.04 -6.47
CA LYS A 134 5.79 2.85 -6.28
C LYS A 134 7.27 3.16 -6.38
N TYR A 135 7.70 4.01 -7.31
CA TYR A 135 9.10 4.43 -7.39
C TYR A 135 9.53 5.24 -6.17
N ASP A 136 8.70 6.20 -5.74
CA ASP A 136 8.98 6.99 -4.54
C ASP A 136 9.02 6.11 -3.27
N PHE A 137 8.13 5.11 -3.19
CA PHE A 137 8.15 4.12 -2.11
C PHE A 137 9.46 3.33 -2.07
N GLN A 138 9.94 2.85 -3.22
CA GLN A 138 11.22 2.13 -3.33
C GLN A 138 12.40 3.02 -2.92
N ASN A 139 12.39 4.29 -3.32
CA ASN A 139 13.40 5.27 -2.90
C ASN A 139 13.40 5.45 -1.38
N LYS A 140 12.21 5.60 -0.77
CA LYS A 140 12.07 5.73 0.69
C LYS A 140 12.56 4.50 1.44
N ILE A 141 12.27 3.28 0.97
CA ILE A 141 12.83 2.06 1.56
C ILE A 141 14.37 2.08 1.52
N SER A 142 14.95 2.53 0.40
CA SER A 142 16.41 2.61 0.23
C SER A 142 17.05 3.64 1.16
N GLU A 143 16.45 4.83 1.30
CA GLU A 143 16.87 5.87 2.23
C GLU A 143 16.83 5.37 3.67
N THR A 144 15.70 4.81 4.10
CA THR A 144 15.51 4.25 5.44
C THR A 144 16.50 3.11 5.72
N ASN A 145 16.76 2.23 4.73
CA ASN A 145 17.75 1.16 4.86
C ASN A 145 19.15 1.70 5.19
N LYS A 146 19.57 2.76 4.50
CA LYS A 146 20.90 3.35 4.71
C LYS A 146 21.03 3.89 6.13
N VAL A 147 20.07 4.71 6.57
CA VAL A 147 20.08 5.31 7.90
C VAL A 147 20.02 4.26 9.00
N LEU A 148 19.19 3.22 8.85
CA LEU A 148 19.11 2.12 9.81
C LEU A 148 20.41 1.34 9.92
N LEU A 149 21.11 1.08 8.80
CA LEU A 149 22.40 0.37 8.83
C LEU A 149 23.49 1.19 9.53
N ASP A 150 23.53 2.49 9.28
CA ASP A 150 24.45 3.41 9.94
C ASP A 150 24.18 3.45 11.46
N PHE A 151 22.89 3.57 11.85
CA PHE A 151 22.49 3.52 13.24
C PHE A 151 22.77 2.15 13.89
N ASN A 152 22.52 1.04 13.18
CA ASN A 152 22.80 -0.31 13.65
C ASN A 152 24.30 -0.51 13.96
N THR A 153 25.16 0.05 13.11
CA THR A 153 26.61 0.05 13.32
C THR A 153 26.98 0.84 14.58
N TYR A 154 26.40 2.03 14.75
CA TYR A 154 26.60 2.86 15.94
C TYR A 154 26.16 2.16 17.23
N ILE A 155 24.96 1.59 17.29
CA ILE A 155 24.47 0.90 18.50
C ILE A 155 25.28 -0.37 18.80
N SER A 156 25.80 -1.06 17.77
CA SER A 156 26.69 -2.20 17.95
C SER A 156 27.99 -1.77 18.64
N GLN A 157 28.59 -0.65 18.21
CA GLN A 157 29.78 -0.09 18.85
C GLN A 157 29.50 0.29 20.30
N VAL A 158 28.41 1.02 20.58
CA VAL A 158 28.01 1.40 21.94
C VAL A 158 27.79 0.15 22.81
N TYR A 159 27.10 -0.86 22.28
CA TYR A 159 26.82 -2.10 23.00
C TYR A 159 28.10 -2.84 23.41
N TYR A 160 29.00 -3.12 22.47
CA TYR A 160 30.20 -3.92 22.76
C TYR A 160 31.28 -3.17 23.53
N SER A 161 31.44 -1.87 23.28
CA SER A 161 32.50 -1.08 23.91
C SER A 161 32.11 -0.51 25.27
N LYS A 162 30.81 -0.33 25.53
CA LYS A 162 30.30 0.30 26.76
C LYS A 162 29.37 -0.62 27.53
N TYR A 163 28.17 -0.86 27.00
CA TYR A 163 27.09 -1.53 27.74
C TYR A 163 27.49 -2.92 28.24
N LYS A 164 28.05 -3.76 27.36
CA LYS A 164 28.48 -5.13 27.70
C LYS A 164 29.66 -5.16 28.68
N GLN A 165 30.42 -4.08 28.77
CA GLN A 165 31.55 -3.92 29.69
C GLN A 165 31.13 -3.23 31.00
N ASP A 166 29.82 -3.00 31.21
CA ASP A 166 29.27 -2.26 32.35
C ASP A 166 29.82 -0.83 32.48
N ILE A 167 30.21 -0.22 31.34
CA ILE A 167 30.66 1.16 31.29
C ILE A 167 29.46 2.05 30.98
N ARG A 168 29.13 2.95 31.92
CA ARG A 168 28.07 3.94 31.74
C ARG A 168 28.44 4.96 30.68
N LEU A 169 27.47 5.30 29.84
CA LEU A 169 27.58 6.44 28.93
C LEU A 169 27.59 7.73 29.74
N THR A 170 28.44 8.67 29.33
CA THR A 170 28.40 10.04 29.81
C THR A 170 27.08 10.71 29.40
N PRO A 171 26.66 11.80 30.09
CA PRO A 171 25.47 12.55 29.69
C PRO A 171 25.51 12.97 28.22
N PHE A 172 26.68 13.42 27.74
CA PHE A 172 26.89 13.80 26.35
C PHE A 172 26.69 12.63 25.37
N GLU A 173 27.28 11.45 25.64
CA GLU A 173 27.10 10.27 24.80
C GLU A 173 25.62 9.80 24.79
N LEU A 174 24.90 9.97 25.89
CA LEU A 174 23.49 9.62 26.01
C LEU A 174 22.58 10.59 25.23
N ASP A 175 22.93 11.87 25.18
CA ASP A 175 22.26 12.86 24.34
C ASP A 175 22.52 12.56 22.85
N GLN A 176 23.75 12.22 22.48
CA GLN A 176 24.07 11.77 21.12
C GLN A 176 23.30 10.51 20.70
N LEU A 177 23.18 9.53 21.60
CA LEU A 177 22.35 8.35 21.37
C LEU A 177 20.90 8.74 21.14
N THR A 178 20.36 9.66 21.94
CA THR A 178 18.98 10.14 21.82
C THR A 178 18.77 10.84 20.48
N GLU A 179 19.68 11.73 20.08
CA GLU A 179 19.62 12.46 18.80
C GLU A 179 19.63 11.50 17.61
N LYS A 180 20.60 10.58 17.55
CA LYS A 180 20.70 9.59 16.47
C LYS A 180 19.49 8.66 16.39
N THR A 181 18.94 8.31 17.55
CA THR A 181 17.73 7.50 17.63
C THR A 181 16.52 8.26 17.08
N ASN A 182 16.36 9.53 17.44
CA ASN A 182 15.27 10.38 16.96
C ASN A 182 15.37 10.64 15.45
N GLU A 183 16.58 10.90 14.95
CA GLU A 183 16.84 11.00 13.50
C GLU A 183 16.44 9.71 12.80
N THR A 184 16.89 8.56 13.28
CA THR A 184 16.53 7.26 12.68
C THR A 184 15.02 7.00 12.73
N ALA A 185 14.38 7.35 13.85
CA ALA A 185 12.95 7.19 14.04
C ALA A 185 12.13 8.06 13.07
N SER A 186 12.61 9.26 12.71
CA SER A 186 11.91 10.10 11.74
C SER A 186 11.86 9.46 10.35
N TYR A 187 12.93 8.79 9.90
CA TYR A 187 12.92 8.06 8.62
C TYR A 187 11.94 6.87 8.62
N ILE A 188 11.74 6.24 9.77
CA ILE A 188 10.73 5.17 9.93
C ILE A 188 9.33 5.77 9.88
N LEU A 189 9.10 6.88 10.58
CA LEU A 189 7.81 7.56 10.60
C LEU A 189 7.44 8.12 9.22
N ASP A 190 8.42 8.64 8.47
CA ASP A 190 8.24 9.08 7.09
C ASP A 190 7.81 7.93 6.18
N LEU A 191 8.44 6.75 6.30
CA LEU A 191 8.05 5.57 5.54
C LEU A 191 6.65 5.05 5.91
N ILE A 192 6.31 5.06 7.21
CA ILE A 192 4.95 4.74 7.69
C ILE A 192 3.92 5.71 7.09
N SER A 193 4.24 7.01 7.10
CA SER A 193 3.37 8.06 6.55
C SER A 193 3.18 7.88 5.04
N PHE A 194 4.24 7.51 4.32
CA PHE A 194 4.17 7.18 2.90
C PHE A 194 3.24 5.98 2.64
N ILE A 195 3.37 4.90 3.42
CA ILE A 195 2.50 3.72 3.31
C ILE A 195 1.04 4.10 3.56
N PHE A 196 0.79 4.94 4.56
CA PHE A 196 -0.54 5.45 4.84
C PHE A 196 -1.11 6.24 3.64
N ASP A 197 -0.32 7.14 3.07
CA ASP A 197 -0.74 7.90 1.89
C ASP A 197 -1.02 6.99 0.69
N PHE A 198 -0.19 5.97 0.45
CA PHE A 198 -0.40 4.97 -0.59
C PHE A 198 -1.72 4.22 -0.38
N ASN A 199 -1.97 3.73 0.84
CA ASN A 199 -3.20 3.05 1.19
C ASN A 199 -4.44 3.92 0.91
N VAL A 200 -4.40 5.19 1.28
CA VAL A 200 -5.51 6.10 1.03
C VAL A 200 -5.72 6.34 -0.47
N GLU A 201 -4.66 6.51 -1.27
CA GLU A 201 -4.80 6.68 -2.71
C GLU A 201 -5.36 5.42 -3.41
N LEU A 202 -4.94 4.23 -2.97
CA LEU A 202 -5.51 2.95 -3.45
C LEU A 202 -7.00 2.85 -3.07
N GLN A 203 -7.35 3.11 -1.82
CA GLN A 203 -8.73 3.09 -1.36
C GLN A 203 -9.58 4.12 -2.12
N ASN A 204 -9.07 5.34 -2.31
CA ASN A 204 -9.76 6.36 -3.08
C ASN A 204 -10.00 5.88 -4.49
N ALA A 205 -9.00 5.42 -5.23
CA ALA A 205 -9.21 5.01 -6.62
C ALA A 205 -10.20 3.85 -6.77
N PHE A 206 -10.08 2.81 -5.94
CA PHE A 206 -10.88 1.59 -6.12
C PHE A 206 -12.26 1.65 -5.43
N LEU A 207 -12.41 2.38 -4.32
CA LEU A 207 -13.70 2.53 -3.64
C LEU A 207 -14.53 3.68 -4.22
N SER A 208 -13.93 4.79 -4.65
CA SER A 208 -14.67 5.88 -5.32
C SER A 208 -15.36 5.37 -6.60
N GLU A 209 -14.64 4.61 -7.43
CA GLU A 209 -15.18 3.99 -8.64
C GLU A 209 -16.31 3.01 -8.33
N THR A 210 -16.22 2.30 -7.19
CA THR A 210 -17.21 1.31 -6.79
C THR A 210 -18.54 1.94 -6.37
N PHE A 211 -18.50 3.07 -5.68
CA PHE A 211 -19.69 3.71 -5.10
C PHE A 211 -20.14 4.97 -5.85
N GLY A 212 -19.42 5.39 -6.90
CA GLY A 212 -19.77 6.55 -7.73
C GLY A 212 -19.71 7.88 -7.00
N TYR A 213 -18.94 7.98 -5.91
CA TYR A 213 -18.65 9.24 -5.23
C TYR A 213 -17.23 9.69 -5.52
N GLU A 214 -17.01 10.98 -5.70
CA GLU A 214 -15.69 11.56 -5.85
C GLU A 214 -15.20 12.03 -4.48
N VAL A 215 -14.09 11.46 -4.00
CA VAL A 215 -13.47 11.90 -2.74
C VAL A 215 -12.67 13.16 -3.04
N SER A 216 -12.92 14.23 -2.28
CA SER A 216 -12.15 15.46 -2.41
C SER A 216 -10.65 15.17 -2.26
N ARG A 217 -9.83 15.69 -3.18
CA ARG A 217 -8.38 15.53 -3.10
C ARG A 217 -7.87 16.04 -1.76
N ARG A 218 -7.06 15.23 -1.08
CA ARG A 218 -6.45 15.60 0.19
C ARG A 218 -5.54 16.81 -0.01
N GLN A 219 -5.68 17.80 0.86
CA GLN A 219 -4.77 18.94 0.94
C GLN A 219 -4.11 18.95 2.33
N PRO A 220 -2.82 19.28 2.40
CA PRO A 220 -2.15 19.41 3.68
C PRO A 220 -2.74 20.61 4.42
N THR A 221 -2.92 20.49 5.73
CA THR A 221 -3.39 21.60 6.57
C THR A 221 -2.38 22.76 6.57
N ASP A 222 -1.09 22.46 6.41
CA ASP A 222 -0.03 23.44 6.20
C ASP A 222 0.46 23.42 4.73
N PRO A 223 0.36 24.53 3.97
CA PRO A 223 0.73 24.62 2.56
C PRO A 223 2.21 24.32 2.25
N LYS A 224 3.09 24.27 3.25
CA LYS A 224 4.52 23.95 3.07
C LYS A 224 4.76 22.47 2.77
N TYR A 225 3.83 21.60 3.14
CA TYR A 225 3.95 20.16 2.92
C TYR A 225 3.25 19.77 1.62
N LYS A 226 3.61 18.60 1.08
CA LYS A 226 2.98 18.04 -0.11
C LYS A 226 2.37 16.70 0.25
N VAL A 227 1.09 16.51 -0.08
CA VAL A 227 0.45 15.19 -0.01
C VAL A 227 0.81 14.44 -1.28
N LEU A 228 1.20 13.17 -1.13
CA LEU A 228 1.47 12.30 -2.27
C LEU A 228 0.13 11.87 -2.88
N THR A 229 -0.01 12.12 -4.18
CA THR A 229 -1.21 11.78 -4.95
C THR A 229 -0.81 10.99 -6.18
N LYS A 230 -1.71 10.14 -6.69
CA LYS A 230 -1.51 9.48 -7.98
C LYS A 230 -1.37 10.49 -9.12
N LYS A 231 -0.75 10.07 -10.23
CA LYS A 231 -0.54 10.93 -11.40
C LYS A 231 -1.89 11.33 -12.01
N GLU A 232 -2.06 12.59 -12.38
CA GLU A 232 -3.24 13.04 -13.12
C GLU A 232 -3.36 12.29 -14.45
N THR A 233 -4.42 11.49 -14.60
CA THR A 233 -4.84 11.01 -15.91
C THR A 233 -5.24 12.21 -16.76
N ALA A 234 -4.80 12.25 -18.02
CA ALA A 234 -5.04 13.35 -18.97
C ALA A 234 -6.52 13.76 -19.14
N ALA A 235 -7.47 12.97 -18.64
CA ALA A 235 -8.89 13.27 -18.60
C ALA A 235 -9.29 14.36 -17.58
N GLU A 236 -8.46 14.67 -16.59
CA GLU A 236 -8.75 15.69 -15.56
C GLU A 236 -8.19 17.10 -15.91
N ARG A 237 -7.66 17.28 -17.12
CA ARG A 237 -7.11 18.56 -17.62
C ARG A 237 -8.08 19.38 -18.48
N HIS A 238 -9.38 19.09 -18.45
CA HIS A 238 -10.40 19.79 -19.23
C HIS A 238 -11.52 20.35 -18.36
#